data_AF-A0A2N2F931-F1
#
_entry.id   AF-A0A2N2F931-F1
#
_cell.length_a   1.000
_cell.length_b   1.000
_cell.length_c   1.000
_cell.angle_alpha   90.00
_cell.angle_beta   90.00
_cell.angle_gamma   90.00
#
_symmetry.space_group_name_H-M   'P 1'
#
loop_
_entity.id
_entity.type
_entity.pdbx_description
1 polymer ?
#
loop_
_entity_poly.entity_id
_entity_poly.type
_entity_poly.pdbx_seq_one_letter_code
_entity_poly.pdbx_strand_id
1 'polypeptide(L)'
;KLDNVVIAYEPVWAIGTGVVATPAQAEDVHDFIRRLLVEIYGCIAADVRILYGGSVTKDNITELIAMEDIDGALVGGASLKADGFLGIISKMP
;
A
#
# COMPACT_ATOMS: atom_id res chain seq x y z
N LYS A 1 -21.44 4.33 4.08
CA LYS A 1 -21.06 3.09 3.38
C LYS A 1 -19.59 3.22 3.01
N LEU A 2 -18.75 2.37 3.57
CA LEU A 2 -17.31 2.32 3.27
C LEU A 2 -17.01 1.57 1.98
N ASP A 3 -18.04 0.96 1.39
CA ASP A 3 -18.04 0.06 0.25
C ASP A 3 -17.41 0.68 -1.03
N ASN A 4 -17.25 2.00 -1.08
CA ASN A 4 -16.68 2.75 -2.20
C ASN A 4 -15.47 3.62 -1.80
N VAL A 5 -14.79 3.28 -0.71
CA VAL A 5 -13.61 4.00 -0.23
C VAL A 5 -12.36 3.13 -0.40
N VAL A 6 -11.27 3.76 -0.81
CA VAL A 6 -9.92 3.18 -0.81
C VAL A 6 -9.02 4.14 -0.05
N ILE A 7 -8.17 3.61 0.82
CA ILE A 7 -7.19 4.38 1.57
C ILE A 7 -5.81 4.10 0.96
N ALA A 8 -4.98 5.12 0.83
CA ALA A 8 -3.56 4.96 0.50
C ALA A 8 -2.72 5.54 1.63
N TYR A 9 -1.85 4.71 2.21
CA TYR A 9 -0.89 5.15 3.21
C TYR A 9 0.39 5.66 2.53
N GLU A 10 0.70 6.94 2.69
CA GLU A 10 1.96 7.52 2.20
C GLU A 10 2.94 7.77 3.36
N PRO A 11 4.08 7.05 3.44
CA PRO A 11 5.15 7.35 4.38
C PRO A 11 5.89 8.62 3.92
N VAL A 12 5.30 9.81 4.14
CA VAL A 12 5.84 11.10 3.67
C VAL A 12 7.29 11.33 4.12
N TRP A 13 7.65 10.83 5.30
CA TRP A 13 9.02 10.89 5.84
C TRP A 13 10.07 10.19 4.96
N ALA A 14 9.66 9.24 4.10
CA ALA A 14 10.52 8.51 3.17
C ALA A 14 10.50 9.10 1.74
N ILE A 15 9.59 10.01 1.42
CA ILE A 15 9.44 10.56 0.06
C ILE A 15 10.59 11.52 -0.25
N GLY A 16 11.33 11.25 -1.34
CA GLY A 16 12.41 12.12 -1.83
C GLY A 16 13.71 12.07 -1.04
N THR A 17 13.82 11.19 -0.03
CA THR A 17 15.00 11.09 0.84
C THR A 17 16.00 10.01 0.41
N GLY A 18 15.59 9.13 -0.52
CA GLY A 18 16.34 7.92 -0.88
C GLY A 18 16.21 6.79 0.14
N VAL A 19 15.50 7.00 1.24
CA VAL A 19 15.11 5.96 2.20
C VAL A 19 13.77 5.38 1.79
N VAL A 20 13.62 4.06 1.90
CA VAL A 20 12.38 3.35 1.59
C VAL A 20 11.89 2.69 2.87
N ALA A 21 10.61 2.87 3.20
CA ALA A 21 10.02 2.15 4.33
C ALA A 21 10.09 0.64 4.05
N THR A 22 10.51 -0.14 5.04
CA THR A 22 10.58 -1.59 4.90
C THR A 22 9.16 -2.18 4.79
N PRO A 23 8.99 -3.39 4.22
CA PRO A 23 7.69 -4.07 4.21
C PRO A 23 7.08 -4.20 5.61
N ALA A 24 7.89 -4.52 6.63
CA ALA A 24 7.43 -4.57 8.01
C ALA A 24 6.94 -3.21 8.54
N GLN A 25 7.64 -2.11 8.23
CA GLN A 25 7.18 -0.77 8.62
C GLN A 25 5.89 -0.37 7.90
N ALA A 26 5.71 -0.78 6.65
CA ALA A 26 4.48 -0.56 5.91
C ALA A 26 3.32 -1.36 6.55
N GLU A 27 3.57 -2.63 6.87
CA GLU A 27 2.59 -3.50 7.52
C GLU A 27 2.14 -2.97 8.88
N ASP A 28 3.08 -2.56 9.75
CA ASP A 28 2.75 -2.02 11.08
C ASP A 28 1.74 -0.85 10.99
N VAL A 29 1.86 -0.02 9.95
CA VAL A 29 0.95 1.12 9.75
C VAL A 29 -0.37 0.69 9.12
N HIS A 30 -0.35 -0.27 8.20
CA HIS A 30 -1.57 -0.81 7.58
C HIS A 30 -2.45 -1.54 8.59
N ASP A 31 -1.87 -2.42 9.43
CA ASP A 31 -2.55 -3.07 10.55
C ASP A 31 -3.16 -2.04 11.50
N PHE A 32 -2.39 -1.00 11.87
CA PHE A 32 -2.90 0.10 12.69
C PHE A 32 -4.11 0.81 12.05
N ILE A 33 -4.03 1.14 10.75
CA ILE A 33 -5.15 1.76 10.02
C ILE A 33 -6.36 0.82 10.02
N ARG A 34 -6.18 -0.47 9.74
CA ARG A 34 -7.29 -1.43 9.69
C ARG A 34 -7.98 -1.55 11.06
N ARG A 35 -7.20 -1.67 12.14
CA ARG A 35 -7.73 -1.68 13.52
C ARG A 35 -8.52 -0.41 13.84
N LEU A 36 -8.01 0.76 13.47
CA LEU A 36 -8.67 2.03 13.68
C LEU A 36 -10.00 2.12 12.90
N LEU A 37 -10.03 1.64 11.66
CA LEU A 37 -11.26 1.60 10.87
C LEU A 37 -12.32 0.69 11.49
N VAL A 38 -11.91 -0.50 11.97
CA VAL A 38 -12.80 -1.43 12.67
C VAL A 38 -13.31 -0.85 13.98
N GLU A 39 -12.48 -0.11 14.72
CA GLU A 39 -12.90 0.58 15.95
C GLU A 39 -14.00 1.62 15.68
N ILE A 40 -13.86 2.43 14.63
CA ILE A 40 -14.78 3.53 14.33
C ILE A 40 -16.08 3.04 13.67
N TYR A 41 -15.97 2.06 12.78
CA TYR A 41 -17.07 1.67 11.88
C TYR A 41 -17.55 0.22 12.07
N GLY A 42 -16.91 -0.55 12.95
CA GLY A 42 -17.18 -1.96 13.16
C GLY A 42 -16.59 -2.86 12.07
N CYS A 43 -16.91 -4.15 12.14
CA CYS A 43 -16.33 -5.18 11.27
C CYS A 43 -16.55 -4.95 9.76
N ILE A 44 -17.53 -4.14 9.37
CA ILE A 44 -17.76 -3.78 7.95
C ILE A 44 -16.56 -3.05 7.32
N ALA A 45 -15.68 -2.47 8.14
CA ALA A 45 -14.51 -1.76 7.67
C ALA A 45 -13.27 -2.64 7.50
N ALA A 46 -13.34 -3.92 7.87
CA ALA A 46 -12.24 -4.87 7.69
C ALA A 46 -11.90 -5.11 6.22
N ASP A 47 -12.88 -4.96 5.32
CA ASP A 47 -12.72 -5.18 3.87
C ASP A 47 -12.34 -3.89 3.09
N VAL A 48 -12.07 -2.79 3.79
CA VAL A 48 -11.60 -1.55 3.14
C VAL A 48 -10.21 -1.80 2.59
N ARG A 49 -10.01 -1.50 1.31
CA ARG A 49 -8.70 -1.59 0.66
C ARG A 49 -7.77 -0.51 1.17
N ILE A 50 -6.60 -0.92 1.65
CA ILE A 50 -5.51 -0.08 2.13
C ILE A 50 -4.30 -0.32 1.22
N LEU A 51 -3.98 0.67 0.39
CA LEU A 51 -2.87 0.64 -0.56
C LEU A 51 -1.62 1.24 0.07
N TYR A 52 -0.46 0.68 -0.26
CA TYR A 52 0.81 1.29 0.06
C TYR A 52 1.16 2.37 -0.98
N GLY A 53 1.38 3.60 -0.54
CA GLY A 53 1.67 4.77 -1.37
C GLY A 53 3.12 5.25 -1.31
N GLY A 54 4.03 4.48 -0.71
CA GLY A 54 5.45 4.79 -0.69
C GLY A 54 6.16 4.52 -2.02
N SER A 55 7.49 4.38 -1.97
CA SER A 55 8.30 4.12 -3.17
C SER A 55 8.11 2.69 -3.67
N VAL A 56 7.18 2.49 -4.59
CA VAL A 56 6.89 1.19 -5.22
C VAL A 56 7.62 1.06 -6.56
N THR A 57 8.29 -0.07 -6.73
CA THR A 57 8.96 -0.46 -7.97
C THR A 57 8.65 -1.92 -8.29
N LYS A 58 8.97 -2.34 -9.52
CA LYS A 58 8.90 -3.77 -9.88
C LYS A 58 9.79 -4.65 -8.99
N ASP A 59 10.82 -4.10 -8.34
CA ASP A 59 11.79 -4.89 -7.60
C ASP A 59 11.32 -5.17 -6.17
N ASN A 60 10.54 -4.28 -5.57
CA ASN A 60 10.05 -4.42 -4.19
C ASN A 60 8.57 -4.79 -4.05
N ILE A 61 7.76 -4.68 -5.12
CA ILE A 61 6.31 -4.89 -5.01
C ILE A 61 5.96 -6.24 -4.40
N THR A 62 6.63 -7.33 -4.80
CA THR A 62 6.36 -8.69 -4.34
C THR A 62 6.47 -8.85 -2.82
N GLU A 63 7.43 -8.15 -2.20
CA GLU A 63 7.60 -8.19 -0.75
C GLU A 63 6.52 -7.37 -0.03
N LEU A 64 6.12 -6.23 -0.61
CA LEU A 64 5.07 -5.37 -0.07
C LEU A 64 3.70 -6.06 -0.09
N ILE A 65 3.30 -6.62 -1.23
CA ILE A 65 1.98 -7.28 -1.36
C ILE A 65 1.89 -8.63 -0.66
N ALA A 66 3.00 -9.16 -0.14
CA ALA A 66 3.01 -10.38 0.66
C ALA A 66 2.66 -10.12 2.14
N MET A 67 2.61 -8.85 2.56
CA MET A 67 2.15 -8.45 3.89
C MET A 67 0.63 -8.62 4.00
N GLU A 68 0.13 -8.92 5.20
CA GLU A 68 -1.27 -9.33 5.40
C GLU A 68 -2.24 -8.17 5.14
N ASP A 69 -1.88 -6.96 5.55
CA ASP A 69 -2.76 -5.79 5.48
C ASP A 69 -2.50 -4.86 4.29
N ILE A 70 -1.61 -5.23 3.37
CA ILE A 70 -1.29 -4.45 2.16
C ILE A 70 -2.10 -4.97 0.96
N ASP A 71 -3.18 -4.25 0.63
CA ASP A 71 -4.14 -4.64 -0.42
C ASP A 71 -3.71 -4.23 -1.85
N GLY A 72 -2.55 -3.59 -1.99
CA GLY A 72 -2.01 -3.13 -3.27
C GLY A 72 -1.15 -1.87 -3.14
N ALA A 73 -1.00 -1.15 -4.25
CA ALA A 73 -0.10 0.00 -4.34
C ALA A 73 -0.73 1.21 -5.05
N LEU A 74 -0.45 2.41 -4.53
CA LEU A 74 -0.61 3.68 -5.23
C LEU A 74 0.74 4.07 -5.84
N VAL A 75 0.91 3.84 -7.14
CA VAL A 75 2.22 3.96 -7.80
C VAL A 75 2.45 5.37 -8.34
N GLY A 76 3.45 6.06 -7.79
CA GLY A 76 3.94 7.36 -8.28
C GLY A 76 4.76 7.26 -9.57
N GLY A 77 6.01 7.74 -9.57
CA GLY A 77 6.82 7.89 -10.78
C GLY A 77 7.00 6.63 -11.65
N ALA A 78 6.97 5.43 -11.06
CA ALA A 78 7.05 4.17 -11.81
C ALA A 78 5.82 3.92 -12.71
N SER A 79 4.69 4.60 -12.47
CA SER A 79 3.49 4.51 -13.33
C SER A 79 3.63 5.28 -14.64
N LEU A 80 4.56 6.24 -14.73
CA LEU A 80 4.71 7.12 -15.89
C LEU A 80 5.42 6.46 -17.08
N LYS A 81 6.04 5.30 -16.87
CA LYS A 81 6.71 4.51 -17.91
C LYS A 81 6.07 3.13 -17.98
N ALA A 82 5.63 2.73 -19.18
CA ALA A 82 4.93 1.47 -19.41
C ALA A 82 5.69 0.27 -18.82
N ASP A 83 6.99 0.14 -19.10
CA ASP A 83 7.81 -0.97 -18.59
C ASP A 83 7.88 -1.03 -17.06
N GLY A 84 7.88 0.15 -16.40
CA GLY A 84 7.88 0.24 -14.94
C GLY A 84 6.56 -0.23 -14.36
N PHE A 85 5.45 0.30 -14.89
CA PHE A 85 4.12 -0.01 -14.39
C PHE A 85 3.67 -1.44 -14.72
N LEU A 86 3.92 -1.91 -15.95
CA LEU A 86 3.66 -3.29 -16.34
C LEU A 86 4.53 -4.28 -15.55
N GLY A 87 5.77 -3.91 -15.24
CA GLY A 87 6.65 -4.71 -14.38
C GLY A 87 6.08 -4.90 -12.98
N ILE A 88 5.44 -3.86 -12.41
CA ILE A 88 4.73 -3.94 -11.13
C ILE A 88 3.51 -4.85 -11.26
N ILE A 89 2.64 -4.59 -12.24
CA ILE A 89 1.40 -5.36 -12.47
C ILE A 89 1.70 -6.86 -12.66
N SER A 90 2.74 -7.20 -13.43
CA SER A 90 3.11 -8.60 -13.72
C SER A 90 3.50 -9.43 -12.50
N LYS A 91 3.76 -8.77 -11.36
CA LYS A 91 4.14 -9.39 -10.09
C LYS A 91 3.00 -9.39 -9.06
N MET A 92 1.87 -8.78 -9.38
CA MET A 92 0.68 -8.79 -8.54
C MET A 92 -0.15 -10.07 -8.81
N PRO A 93 -0.78 -10.66 -7.77
CA PRO A 93 -1.62 -11.85 -7.91
C PRO A 93 -2.90 -11.60 -8.72
#